data_AF-A0A2B7X5Q2-F1
#
_entry.id   AF-A0A2B7X5Q2-F1
#
_cell.length_a   1.000
_cell.length_b   1.000
_cell.length_c   1.000
_cell.angle_alpha   90.00
_cell.angle_beta   90.00
_cell.angle_gamma   90.00
#
_symmetry.space_group_name_H-M   'P 1'
#
loop_
_entity.id
_entity.type
_entity.pdbx_description
1 polymer ?
#
loop_
_entity_poly.entity_id
_entity_poly.type
_entity_poly.pdbx_seq_one_letter_code
_entity_poly.pdbx_strand_id
1 'polypeptide(L)'
;MKFSSLLAGAALAGSALAADLDPIVIKGSKFFYKSNGTEFFMRGVAYQQEISSNGTTNKNGYKDPLANVAACKRDIPLLQELQTNIIRVYAVDPEADHTECMEMLQNAGIYVIADLSEPHTSINRDDPKWDIELYQRYTAVVDELAPYSNVMGFFAGNEVSNNKSNTDASAFVKAAVRDTKAYIKQKGYRPIGVGYATNDDAEIRDDMADYFNCASKDESIDFWGYNIYSWCGKSTFKESGYDKVVKEFSTYSVPVFFAEYGCNEVRPREFTDVAALYGPQMTPVISGGIVYMYFQEANNYGLVDLKGDKVTRRVDFKNLKEQISEIDPKGVKMSEYKVENTELSKCPKTSSAWKSHESLPPVPNEDLCACMIKSLSCVAKSSIEDEELGEKFGTVCGLGKDVCAGIAHNTEDGEYGAYSMCNPRDQLSFAYDTYYKQQNQASDACDFKGAAELQSAKEPSGTCADLMKQAGPDGKGTVTSGPKPGTTSPSAAFATTVPAFNMGLISVGAYVICAVLAGSGLILM
;
A
#
# COMPACT_ATOMS: atom_id res chain seq x y z
N MET A 1 -25.11 -27.69 65.94
CA MET A 1 -23.88 -27.33 65.21
C MET A 1 -23.94 -27.91 63.81
N LYS A 2 -23.51 -27.10 62.84
CA LYS A 2 -23.35 -27.37 61.40
C LYS A 2 -24.65 -27.39 60.56
N PHE A 3 -25.06 -26.18 60.17
CA PHE A 3 -25.82 -25.94 58.95
C PHE A 3 -24.89 -26.15 57.74
N SER A 4 -25.33 -26.95 56.79
CA SER A 4 -24.71 -27.09 55.47
C SER A 4 -25.30 -26.04 54.53
N SER A 5 -24.50 -25.04 54.15
CA SER A 5 -24.87 -24.05 53.14
C SER A 5 -24.18 -24.37 51.83
N LEU A 6 -24.98 -24.67 50.80
CA LEU A 6 -24.58 -24.67 49.40
C LEU A 6 -24.08 -23.27 49.01
N LEU A 7 -22.87 -23.19 48.46
CA LEU A 7 -22.42 -22.04 47.68
C LEU A 7 -22.46 -22.45 46.20
N ALA A 8 -23.50 -22.00 45.51
CA ALA A 8 -23.55 -21.95 44.06
C ALA A 8 -22.56 -20.88 43.59
N GLY A 9 -21.43 -21.30 43.02
CA GLY A 9 -20.51 -20.42 42.33
C GLY A 9 -21.10 -20.04 40.97
N ALA A 10 -21.60 -18.81 40.84
CA ALA A 10 -21.90 -18.23 39.55
C ALA A 10 -20.57 -17.95 38.83
N ALA A 11 -20.22 -18.80 37.86
CA ALA A 11 -19.17 -18.49 36.91
C ALA A 11 -19.67 -17.39 35.97
N LEU A 12 -19.27 -16.15 36.23
CA LEU A 12 -19.30 -15.08 35.23
C LEU A 12 -18.26 -15.43 34.16
N ALA A 13 -18.69 -16.17 33.15
CA ALA A 13 -18.02 -16.20 31.85
C ALA A 13 -18.22 -14.82 31.22
N GLY A 14 -17.40 -13.85 31.64
CA GLY A 14 -17.21 -12.63 30.87
C GLY A 14 -16.54 -13.04 29.58
N SER A 15 -17.24 -12.86 28.46
CA SER A 15 -16.63 -12.84 27.13
C SER A 15 -15.50 -11.82 27.19
N ALA A 16 -14.25 -12.27 27.31
CA ALA A 16 -13.13 -11.41 27.04
C ALA A 16 -13.27 -11.03 25.57
N LEU A 17 -13.78 -9.82 25.31
CA LEU A 17 -13.56 -9.17 24.02
C LEU A 17 -12.04 -9.24 23.84
N ALA A 18 -11.59 -10.02 22.85
CA ALA A 18 -10.18 -10.07 22.52
C ALA A 18 -9.76 -8.61 22.28
N ALA A 19 -8.82 -8.12 23.09
CA ALA A 19 -8.31 -6.78 22.88
C ALA A 19 -7.63 -6.75 21.51
N ASP A 20 -7.92 -5.73 20.70
CA ASP A 20 -7.26 -5.51 19.42
C ASP A 20 -5.74 -5.63 19.57
N LEU A 21 -5.09 -6.27 18.60
CA LEU A 21 -3.64 -6.43 18.60
C LEU A 21 -2.98 -5.04 18.57
N ASP A 22 -2.00 -4.81 19.45
CA ASP A 22 -1.38 -3.49 19.62
C ASP A 22 -0.81 -2.98 18.28
N PRO A 23 -1.28 -1.83 17.74
CA PRO A 23 -0.78 -1.35 16.46
C PRO A 23 0.73 -1.14 16.46
N ILE A 24 1.37 -1.38 15.31
CA ILE A 24 2.77 -1.01 15.10
C ILE A 24 2.84 0.46 14.66
N VAL A 25 3.77 1.20 15.23
CA VAL A 25 4.05 2.61 14.90
C VAL A 25 5.50 2.79 14.48
N ILE A 26 5.73 3.80 13.64
CA ILE A 26 7.06 4.17 13.15
C ILE A 26 7.59 5.33 13.98
N LYS A 27 8.84 5.22 14.45
CA LYS A 27 9.59 6.33 15.02
C LYS A 27 11.00 6.29 14.44
N GLY A 28 11.38 7.33 13.69
CA GLY A 28 12.65 7.32 12.96
C GLY A 28 12.74 6.13 12.01
N SER A 29 13.87 5.43 12.03
CA SER A 29 14.12 4.25 11.20
C SER A 29 13.72 2.92 11.84
N LYS A 30 12.82 2.93 12.84
CA LYS A 30 12.41 1.72 13.58
C LYS A 30 10.91 1.61 13.78
N PHE A 31 10.44 0.37 13.90
CA PHE A 31 9.07 0.01 14.23
C PHE A 31 8.93 -0.32 15.73
N PHE A 32 7.81 0.05 16.34
CA PHE A 32 7.54 -0.21 17.74
C PHE A 32 6.09 -0.65 17.95
N TYR A 33 5.86 -1.52 18.92
CA TYR A 33 4.52 -1.73 19.47
C TYR A 33 4.06 -0.45 20.16
N LYS A 34 2.89 0.07 19.77
CA LYS A 34 2.41 1.40 20.20
C LYS A 34 2.27 1.52 21.72
N SER A 35 1.78 0.48 22.39
CA SER A 35 1.41 0.55 23.81
C SER A 35 2.59 0.27 24.73
N ASN A 36 3.40 -0.76 24.47
CA ASN A 36 4.51 -1.13 25.35
C ASN A 36 5.88 -0.55 24.91
N GLY A 37 5.97 -0.04 23.68
CA GLY A 37 7.17 0.60 23.13
C GLY A 37 8.34 -0.33 22.86
N THR A 38 8.17 -1.67 22.85
CA THR A 38 9.26 -2.56 22.43
C THR A 38 9.45 -2.47 20.91
N GLU A 39 10.69 -2.54 20.44
CA GLU A 39 10.98 -2.59 19.01
C GLU A 39 10.37 -3.83 18.37
N PHE A 40 9.78 -3.65 17.19
CA PHE A 40 9.17 -4.69 16.39
C PHE A 40 10.13 -5.10 15.27
N PHE A 41 10.55 -6.36 15.29
CA PHE A 41 11.28 -6.99 14.18
C PHE A 41 10.33 -7.92 13.43
N MET A 42 10.27 -7.76 12.11
CA MET A 42 9.46 -8.60 11.23
C MET A 42 10.06 -9.99 11.14
N ARG A 43 9.26 -11.01 11.46
CA ARG A 43 9.50 -12.43 11.17
C ARG A 43 8.36 -12.87 10.27
N GLY A 44 8.54 -12.62 8.97
CA GLY A 44 7.44 -12.67 8.02
C GLY A 44 7.44 -13.87 7.10
N VAL A 45 6.29 -14.14 6.52
CA VAL A 45 6.12 -15.05 5.38
C VAL A 45 5.20 -14.41 4.35
N ALA A 46 5.59 -14.43 3.08
CA ALA A 46 4.75 -14.03 1.96
C ALA A 46 3.59 -15.04 1.81
N TYR A 47 2.35 -14.58 1.92
CA TYR A 47 1.15 -15.41 1.98
C TYR A 47 0.17 -15.03 0.88
N GLN A 48 0.44 -15.54 -0.32
CA GLN A 48 -0.36 -15.30 -1.51
C GLN A 48 -0.28 -16.54 -2.40
N GLN A 49 -1.41 -17.05 -2.88
CA GLN A 49 -1.39 -18.11 -3.89
C GLN A 49 -1.24 -17.50 -5.27
N GLU A 50 -0.51 -18.17 -6.17
CA GLU A 50 -0.47 -17.77 -7.57
C GLU A 50 -1.85 -17.92 -8.23
N ILE A 51 -2.02 -17.23 -9.35
CA ILE A 51 -3.18 -17.35 -10.23
C ILE A 51 -3.15 -18.75 -10.86
N SER A 52 -3.78 -19.73 -10.21
CA SER A 52 -3.89 -21.07 -10.78
C SER A 52 -4.89 -21.06 -11.94
N SER A 53 -4.50 -21.52 -13.13
CA SER A 53 -5.37 -21.70 -14.30
C SER A 53 -6.52 -22.72 -14.10
N ASN A 54 -6.54 -23.45 -12.97
CA ASN A 54 -7.54 -24.49 -12.63
C ASN A 54 -8.35 -24.19 -11.35
N GLY A 55 -8.33 -22.96 -10.83
CA GLY A 55 -9.03 -22.58 -9.60
C GLY A 55 -10.07 -21.48 -9.81
N THR A 56 -11.02 -21.37 -8.88
CA THR A 56 -11.94 -20.22 -8.74
C THR A 56 -11.12 -18.96 -8.48
N THR A 57 -10.72 -18.26 -9.53
CA THR A 57 -10.27 -16.87 -9.43
C THR A 57 -11.49 -16.00 -9.16
N ASN A 58 -11.31 -14.93 -8.39
CA ASN A 58 -12.34 -13.90 -8.29
C ASN A 58 -12.50 -13.21 -9.67
N LYS A 59 -13.49 -12.33 -9.84
CA LYS A 59 -13.69 -11.60 -11.11
C LYS A 59 -12.41 -10.87 -11.58
N ASN A 60 -11.55 -10.51 -10.63
CA ASN A 60 -10.34 -9.72 -10.83
C ASN A 60 -9.08 -10.59 -11.13
N GLY A 61 -9.23 -11.91 -11.26
CA GLY A 61 -8.14 -12.79 -11.72
C GLY A 61 -7.09 -13.18 -10.68
N TYR A 62 -7.21 -12.78 -9.40
CA TYR A 62 -6.39 -13.28 -8.29
C TYR A 62 -7.23 -14.00 -7.23
N LYS A 63 -6.54 -14.61 -6.26
CA LYS A 63 -7.15 -15.20 -5.06
C LYS A 63 -6.78 -14.35 -3.86
N ASP A 64 -7.77 -13.76 -3.22
CA ASP A 64 -7.56 -13.08 -1.94
C ASP A 64 -7.42 -14.14 -0.82
N PRO A 65 -6.24 -14.24 -0.17
CA PRO A 65 -6.03 -15.22 0.89
C PRO A 65 -6.66 -14.81 2.23
N LEU A 66 -6.98 -13.53 2.42
CA LEU A 66 -7.61 -12.98 3.62
C LEU A 66 -9.15 -13.11 3.55
N ALA A 67 -9.73 -13.16 2.36
CA ALA A 67 -11.17 -13.43 2.17
C ALA A 67 -11.53 -14.93 2.25
N ASN A 68 -10.55 -15.81 2.52
CA ASN A 68 -10.75 -17.26 2.61
C ASN A 68 -10.58 -17.78 4.04
N VAL A 69 -11.66 -17.71 4.82
CA VAL A 69 -11.71 -18.17 6.22
C VAL A 69 -11.19 -19.60 6.41
N ALA A 70 -11.54 -20.52 5.51
CA ALA A 70 -11.12 -21.91 5.62
C ALA A 70 -9.60 -22.07 5.43
N ALA A 71 -9.01 -21.32 4.49
CA ALA A 71 -7.57 -21.26 4.32
C ALA A 71 -6.88 -20.62 5.53
N CYS A 72 -7.37 -19.47 6.01
CA CYS A 72 -6.82 -18.81 7.20
C CYS A 72 -6.83 -19.75 8.42
N LYS A 73 -7.94 -20.41 8.70
CA LYS A 73 -8.07 -21.36 9.81
C LYS A 73 -7.11 -22.53 9.71
N ARG A 74 -6.82 -22.99 8.49
CA ARG A 74 -5.89 -24.09 8.21
C ARG A 74 -4.44 -23.65 8.36
N ASP A 75 -4.11 -22.46 7.88
CA ASP A 75 -2.73 -22.03 7.63
C ASP A 75 -2.13 -21.23 8.81
N ILE A 76 -2.95 -20.47 9.56
CA ILE A 76 -2.50 -19.69 10.72
C ILE A 76 -1.78 -20.53 11.78
N PRO A 77 -2.25 -21.73 12.18
CA PRO A 77 -1.51 -22.57 13.12
C PRO A 77 -0.11 -22.95 12.62
N LEU A 78 0.06 -23.10 11.31
CA LEU A 78 1.37 -23.41 10.70
C LEU A 78 2.27 -22.16 10.66
N LEU A 79 1.71 -20.97 10.44
CA LEU A 79 2.44 -19.70 10.57
C LEU A 79 2.90 -19.47 12.02
N GLN A 80 2.06 -19.79 13.02
CA GLN A 80 2.45 -19.72 14.42
C GLN A 80 3.59 -20.70 14.77
N GLU A 81 3.60 -21.90 14.16
CA GLU A 81 4.73 -22.83 14.31
C GLU A 81 6.06 -22.28 13.77
N LEU A 82 6.01 -21.39 12.78
CA LEU A 82 7.17 -20.67 12.24
C LEU A 82 7.49 -19.40 13.07
N GLN A 83 6.77 -19.13 14.15
CA GLN A 83 6.84 -17.89 14.92
C GLN A 83 6.64 -16.62 14.06
N THR A 84 5.88 -16.77 12.97
CA THR A 84 5.52 -15.66 12.09
C THR A 84 4.74 -14.62 12.88
N ASN A 85 5.15 -13.36 12.77
CA ASN A 85 4.42 -12.23 13.35
C ASN A 85 3.89 -11.27 12.29
N ILE A 86 4.21 -11.46 11.01
CA ILE A 86 3.66 -10.65 9.93
C ILE A 86 3.52 -11.47 8.65
N ILE A 87 2.50 -11.22 7.86
CA ILE A 87 2.38 -11.76 6.50
C ILE A 87 2.37 -10.61 5.48
N ARG A 88 2.97 -10.87 4.32
CA ARG A 88 2.80 -10.00 3.14
C ARG A 88 1.74 -10.60 2.22
N VAL A 89 0.75 -9.79 1.84
CA VAL A 89 -0.32 -10.16 0.91
C VAL A 89 -0.25 -9.21 -0.29
N TYR A 90 -0.27 -9.76 -1.51
CA TYR A 90 0.05 -8.99 -2.72
C TYR A 90 -1.20 -8.51 -3.47
N ALA A 91 -2.36 -9.13 -3.21
CA ALA A 91 -3.61 -8.73 -3.83
C ALA A 91 -4.78 -8.97 -2.88
N VAL A 92 -5.45 -7.87 -2.50
CA VAL A 92 -6.67 -7.87 -1.68
C VAL A 92 -7.86 -7.46 -2.54
N ASP A 93 -8.99 -8.12 -2.36
CA ASP A 93 -10.27 -7.82 -2.99
C ASP A 93 -11.08 -6.90 -2.07
N PRO A 94 -11.09 -5.57 -2.28
CA PRO A 94 -11.69 -4.62 -1.35
C PRO A 94 -13.23 -4.74 -1.24
N GLU A 95 -13.87 -5.58 -2.06
CA GLU A 95 -15.31 -5.87 -1.97
C GLU A 95 -15.63 -7.09 -1.09
N ALA A 96 -14.63 -7.87 -0.68
CA ALA A 96 -14.81 -9.09 0.12
C ALA A 96 -14.82 -8.81 1.63
N ASP A 97 -15.38 -9.74 2.40
CA ASP A 97 -15.36 -9.67 3.87
C ASP A 97 -14.08 -10.33 4.43
N HIS A 98 -13.25 -9.53 5.09
CA HIS A 98 -12.00 -10.00 5.72
C HIS A 98 -12.11 -10.21 7.24
N THR A 99 -13.28 -9.93 7.84
CA THR A 99 -13.44 -9.80 9.28
C THR A 99 -12.94 -11.01 10.05
N GLU A 100 -13.41 -12.22 9.68
CA GLU A 100 -13.08 -13.44 10.42
C GLU A 100 -11.60 -13.85 10.26
N CYS A 101 -11.01 -13.70 9.07
CA CYS A 101 -9.59 -14.01 8.88
C CYS A 101 -8.69 -13.00 9.61
N MET A 102 -9.00 -11.71 9.53
CA MET A 102 -8.24 -10.68 10.23
C MET A 102 -8.34 -10.85 11.75
N GLU A 103 -9.51 -11.21 12.29
CA GLU A 103 -9.66 -11.56 13.70
C GLU A 103 -8.81 -12.79 14.09
N MET A 104 -8.78 -13.84 13.26
CA MET A 104 -7.92 -15.00 13.51
C MET A 104 -6.42 -14.64 13.50
N LEU A 105 -5.99 -13.76 12.59
CA LEU A 105 -4.62 -13.26 12.54
C LEU A 105 -4.29 -12.40 13.77
N GLN A 106 -5.18 -11.51 14.19
CA GLN A 106 -5.05 -10.72 15.42
C GLN A 106 -4.88 -11.62 16.65
N ASN A 107 -5.77 -12.62 16.80
CA ASN A 107 -5.73 -13.60 17.90
C ASN A 107 -4.44 -14.43 17.88
N ALA A 108 -3.84 -14.63 16.70
CA ALA A 108 -2.56 -15.30 16.54
C ALA A 108 -1.33 -14.40 16.75
N GLY A 109 -1.52 -13.09 16.91
CA GLY A 109 -0.43 -12.11 17.01
C GLY A 109 0.27 -11.83 15.67
N ILE A 110 -0.43 -12.01 14.55
CA ILE A 110 0.09 -11.86 13.20
C ILE A 110 -0.43 -10.56 12.57
N TYR A 111 0.49 -9.70 12.15
CA TYR A 111 0.24 -8.48 11.40
C TYR A 111 0.13 -8.75 9.90
N VAL A 112 -0.40 -7.79 9.16
CA VAL A 112 -0.48 -7.80 7.69
C VAL A 112 0.22 -6.56 7.14
N ILE A 113 1.08 -6.75 6.15
CA ILE A 113 1.48 -5.71 5.21
C ILE A 113 0.91 -6.07 3.84
N ALA A 114 0.18 -5.14 3.22
CA ALA A 114 -0.57 -5.41 2.00
C ALA A 114 -0.09 -4.52 0.86
N ASP A 115 0.08 -5.08 -0.33
CA ASP A 115 0.22 -4.30 -1.55
C ASP A 115 -1.14 -3.71 -1.95
N LEU A 116 -1.15 -2.45 -2.40
CA LEU A 116 -2.39 -1.73 -2.76
C LEU A 116 -2.88 -2.08 -4.18
N SER A 117 -1.95 -2.44 -5.05
CA SER A 117 -2.24 -2.87 -6.41
C SER A 117 -2.79 -4.29 -6.46
N GLU A 118 -3.14 -4.73 -7.67
CA GLU A 118 -3.25 -6.14 -8.02
C GLU A 118 -2.78 -6.32 -9.48
N PRO A 119 -2.64 -7.56 -9.99
CA PRO A 119 -2.08 -7.81 -11.30
C PRO A 119 -2.68 -7.01 -12.48
N HIS A 120 -3.98 -6.71 -12.51
CA HIS A 120 -4.60 -5.96 -13.62
C HIS A 120 -4.52 -4.44 -13.41
N THR A 121 -4.72 -3.96 -12.19
CA THR A 121 -4.73 -2.55 -11.79
C THR A 121 -3.48 -2.26 -10.96
N SER A 122 -2.37 -2.06 -11.67
CA SER A 122 -1.07 -1.66 -11.14
C SER A 122 -0.41 -0.62 -12.04
N ILE A 123 0.56 0.13 -11.52
CA ILE A 123 1.36 1.04 -12.35
C ILE A 123 2.15 0.19 -13.34
N ASN A 124 1.80 0.31 -14.63
CA ASN A 124 2.50 -0.39 -15.70
C ASN A 124 3.87 0.26 -15.92
N ARG A 125 4.95 -0.46 -15.70
CA ARG A 125 6.31 0.07 -15.86
C ARG A 125 6.66 0.48 -17.29
N ASP A 126 5.98 -0.06 -18.30
CA ASP A 126 6.27 0.20 -19.71
C ASP A 126 5.47 1.39 -20.27
N ASP A 127 4.41 1.79 -19.56
CA ASP A 127 3.56 2.95 -19.87
C ASP A 127 3.00 3.51 -18.55
N PRO A 128 3.87 4.11 -17.71
CA PRO A 128 3.52 4.41 -16.34
C PRO A 128 2.57 5.60 -16.25
N LYS A 129 1.55 5.44 -15.41
CA LYS A 129 0.57 6.47 -15.10
C LYS A 129 0.13 6.36 -13.64
N TRP A 130 -0.38 7.47 -13.13
CA TRP A 130 -1.08 7.53 -11.86
C TRP A 130 -2.40 8.26 -12.13
N ASP A 131 -3.45 7.47 -12.30
CA ASP A 131 -4.74 7.92 -12.81
C ASP A 131 -5.87 7.63 -11.81
N ILE A 132 -7.10 7.96 -12.21
CA ILE A 132 -8.29 7.80 -11.38
C ILE A 132 -8.52 6.34 -11.01
N GLU A 133 -8.34 5.40 -11.93
CA GLU A 133 -8.56 3.97 -11.70
C GLU A 133 -7.59 3.43 -10.62
N LEU A 134 -6.30 3.74 -10.77
CA LEU A 134 -5.28 3.35 -9.79
C LEU A 134 -5.51 3.98 -8.41
N TYR A 135 -5.89 5.26 -8.38
CA TYR A 135 -6.23 5.94 -7.13
C TYR A 135 -7.44 5.30 -6.43
N GLN A 136 -8.51 5.01 -7.17
CA GLN A 136 -9.69 4.35 -6.64
C GLN A 136 -9.37 2.95 -6.13
N ARG A 137 -8.57 2.18 -6.86
CA ARG A 137 -8.08 0.86 -6.44
C ARG A 137 -7.35 0.95 -5.10
N TYR A 138 -6.37 1.84 -4.98
CA TYR A 138 -5.53 1.96 -3.80
C TYR A 138 -6.34 2.42 -2.58
N THR A 139 -7.20 3.42 -2.76
CA THR A 139 -8.04 3.95 -1.68
C THR A 139 -9.12 2.96 -1.22
N ALA A 140 -9.63 2.11 -2.10
CA ALA A 140 -10.54 1.02 -1.73
C ALA A 140 -9.87 -0.03 -0.83
N VAL A 141 -8.65 -0.45 -1.16
CA VAL A 141 -7.87 -1.38 -0.30
C VAL A 141 -7.55 -0.75 1.05
N VAL A 142 -7.20 0.54 1.08
CA VAL A 142 -7.02 1.29 2.33
C VAL A 142 -8.31 1.30 3.16
N ASP A 143 -9.46 1.63 2.56
CA ASP A 143 -10.73 1.71 3.27
C ASP A 143 -11.14 0.36 3.89
N GLU A 144 -10.91 -0.73 3.18
CA GLU A 144 -11.20 -2.09 3.67
C GLU A 144 -10.28 -2.50 4.82
N LEU A 145 -8.98 -2.23 4.71
CA LEU A 145 -7.99 -2.77 5.66
C LEU A 145 -7.65 -1.84 6.83
N ALA A 146 -7.83 -0.52 6.70
CA ALA A 146 -7.50 0.44 7.75
C ALA A 146 -8.21 0.21 9.11
N PRO A 147 -9.45 -0.34 9.18
CA PRO A 147 -10.12 -0.63 10.45
C PRO A 147 -9.39 -1.67 11.33
N TYR A 148 -8.66 -2.62 10.74
CA TYR A 148 -8.00 -3.69 11.50
C TYR A 148 -6.70 -3.19 12.14
N SER A 149 -6.49 -3.45 13.43
CA SER A 149 -5.33 -2.92 14.17
C SER A 149 -4.02 -3.59 13.79
N ASN A 150 -4.09 -4.83 13.30
CA ASN A 150 -2.95 -5.62 12.86
C ASN A 150 -2.51 -5.33 11.41
N VAL A 151 -3.09 -4.36 10.71
CA VAL A 151 -2.55 -3.88 9.43
C VAL A 151 -1.36 -2.95 9.69
N MET A 152 -0.14 -3.40 9.46
CA MET A 152 1.06 -2.62 9.77
C MET A 152 1.28 -1.49 8.76
N GLY A 153 1.02 -1.74 7.49
CA GLY A 153 1.36 -0.82 6.41
C GLY A 153 0.91 -1.30 5.04
N PHE A 154 1.13 -0.44 4.05
CA PHE A 154 0.78 -0.68 2.67
C PHE A 154 1.98 -0.49 1.74
N PHE A 155 2.13 -1.31 0.70
CA PHE A 155 3.04 -1.04 -0.41
C PHE A 155 2.30 -0.33 -1.55
N ALA A 156 2.77 0.85 -1.94
CA ALA A 156 2.25 1.60 -3.09
C ALA A 156 2.81 1.11 -4.44
N GLY A 157 3.77 0.19 -4.41
CA GLY A 157 4.34 -0.44 -5.59
C GLY A 157 5.31 -1.54 -5.20
N ASN A 158 5.51 -2.49 -6.11
CA ASN A 158 6.44 -3.59 -5.98
C ASN A 158 7.21 -3.77 -7.28
N GLU A 159 8.50 -3.47 -7.27
CA GLU A 159 9.41 -3.62 -8.43
C GLU A 159 8.82 -3.05 -9.73
N VAL A 160 8.24 -1.85 -9.64
CA VAL A 160 7.66 -1.16 -10.79
C VAL A 160 8.80 -0.79 -11.73
N SER A 161 9.63 0.16 -11.30
CA SER A 161 10.96 0.35 -11.86
C SER A 161 11.83 -0.81 -11.39
N ASN A 162 12.34 -1.61 -12.32
CA ASN A 162 13.14 -2.80 -12.01
C ASN A 162 14.47 -2.85 -12.78
N ASN A 163 14.70 -1.92 -13.70
CA ASN A 163 15.97 -1.73 -14.37
C ASN A 163 16.08 -0.29 -14.90
N LYS A 164 17.23 0.08 -15.45
CA LYS A 164 17.48 1.46 -15.91
C LYS A 164 16.57 1.97 -17.03
N SER A 165 15.88 1.10 -17.77
CA SER A 165 15.05 1.49 -18.91
C SER A 165 13.65 1.96 -18.54
N ASN A 166 13.24 1.83 -17.27
CA ASN A 166 11.89 2.14 -16.79
C ASN A 166 11.88 2.93 -15.47
N THR A 167 12.96 3.68 -15.18
CA THR A 167 13.06 4.46 -13.93
C THR A 167 12.16 5.70 -13.90
N ASP A 168 11.52 6.05 -15.01
CA ASP A 168 10.43 7.04 -15.12
C ASP A 168 9.19 6.62 -14.31
N ALA A 169 8.92 5.32 -14.23
CA ALA A 169 7.78 4.80 -13.47
C ALA A 169 7.84 5.16 -11.97
N SER A 170 9.03 5.40 -11.43
CA SER A 170 9.24 5.77 -10.02
C SER A 170 8.52 7.05 -9.62
N ALA A 171 8.37 8.03 -10.54
CA ALA A 171 7.65 9.27 -10.27
C ALA A 171 6.16 9.02 -9.97
N PHE A 172 5.54 8.09 -10.69
CA PHE A 172 4.15 7.71 -10.49
C PHE A 172 3.95 6.92 -9.20
N VAL A 173 4.88 6.03 -8.85
CA VAL A 173 4.84 5.31 -7.56
C VAL A 173 5.00 6.29 -6.40
N LYS A 174 5.91 7.27 -6.51
CA LYS A 174 6.11 8.27 -5.45
C LYS A 174 4.89 9.19 -5.30
N ALA A 175 4.19 9.51 -6.39
CA ALA A 175 2.89 10.16 -6.32
C ALA A 175 1.82 9.29 -5.65
N ALA A 176 1.79 7.98 -5.94
CA ALA A 176 0.90 7.05 -5.27
C ALA A 176 1.15 6.97 -3.76
N VAL A 177 2.41 7.02 -3.32
CA VAL A 177 2.79 7.14 -1.90
C VAL A 177 2.22 8.42 -1.29
N ARG A 178 2.53 9.58 -1.90
CA ARG A 178 2.04 10.90 -1.46
C ARG A 178 0.52 10.90 -1.28
N ASP A 179 -0.18 10.41 -2.29
CA ASP A 179 -1.64 10.53 -2.39
C ASP A 179 -2.36 9.54 -1.47
N THR A 180 -1.83 8.32 -1.32
CA THR A 180 -2.37 7.33 -0.36
C THR A 180 -2.18 7.82 1.07
N LYS A 181 -1.01 8.39 1.41
CA LYS A 181 -0.75 8.97 2.74
C LYS A 181 -1.71 10.14 3.02
N ALA A 182 -1.90 11.02 2.04
CA ALA A 182 -2.85 12.12 2.15
C ALA A 182 -4.28 11.61 2.36
N TYR A 183 -4.70 10.56 1.65
CA TYR A 183 -6.02 9.95 1.79
C TYR A 183 -6.24 9.34 3.18
N ILE A 184 -5.28 8.54 3.68
CA ILE A 184 -5.33 7.95 5.05
C ILE A 184 -5.54 9.04 6.10
N LYS A 185 -4.78 10.13 5.99
CA LYS A 185 -4.89 11.29 6.89
C LYS A 185 -6.24 12.00 6.75
N GLN A 186 -6.72 12.21 5.53
CA GLN A 186 -7.98 12.88 5.23
C GLN A 186 -9.20 12.11 5.77
N LYS A 187 -9.17 10.77 5.70
CA LYS A 187 -10.20 9.87 6.24
C LYS A 187 -10.19 9.79 7.76
N GLY A 188 -9.16 10.31 8.42
CA GLY A 188 -9.02 10.25 9.87
C GLY A 188 -8.73 8.85 10.40
N TYR A 189 -8.20 7.97 9.56
CA TYR A 189 -7.72 6.65 10.00
C TYR A 189 -6.54 6.80 10.95
N ARG A 190 -6.24 5.73 11.69
CA ARG A 190 -4.99 5.68 12.47
C ARG A 190 -3.80 5.86 11.52
N PRO A 191 -2.65 6.34 12.01
CA PRO A 191 -1.43 6.34 11.22
C PRO A 191 -1.10 4.91 10.76
N ILE A 192 -1.04 4.70 9.45
CA ILE A 192 -0.63 3.47 8.78
C ILE A 192 0.41 3.90 7.75
N GLY A 193 1.58 3.27 7.77
CA GLY A 193 2.67 3.65 6.86
C GLY A 193 2.39 3.21 5.42
N VAL A 194 2.82 4.01 4.46
CA VAL A 194 2.85 3.64 3.03
C VAL A 194 4.28 3.61 2.55
N GLY A 195 4.74 2.45 2.09
CA GLY A 195 6.11 2.22 1.62
C GLY A 195 6.18 1.73 0.18
N TYR A 196 7.37 1.28 -0.20
CA TYR A 196 7.67 0.70 -1.51
C TYR A 196 8.49 -0.57 -1.35
N ALA A 197 8.23 -1.58 -2.18
CA ALA A 197 9.03 -2.79 -2.29
C ALA A 197 9.83 -2.74 -3.60
N THR A 198 11.14 -2.94 -3.55
CA THR A 198 12.03 -2.85 -4.72
C THR A 198 12.86 -4.11 -4.91
N ASN A 199 13.37 -4.30 -6.13
CA ASN A 199 14.37 -5.30 -6.46
C ASN A 199 15.80 -4.80 -6.15
N ASP A 200 16.79 -5.69 -6.27
CA ASP A 200 18.22 -5.43 -6.03
C ASP A 200 19.03 -5.23 -7.34
N ASP A 201 18.54 -4.37 -8.25
CA ASP A 201 19.27 -4.01 -9.46
C ASP A 201 20.39 -2.99 -9.18
N ALA A 202 21.64 -3.39 -9.43
CA ALA A 202 22.81 -2.61 -9.07
C ALA A 202 22.97 -1.30 -9.87
N GLU A 203 22.32 -1.13 -11.03
CA GLU A 203 22.42 0.11 -11.82
C GLU A 203 21.51 1.22 -11.29
N ILE A 204 20.47 0.88 -10.52
CA ILE A 204 19.42 1.84 -10.11
C ILE A 204 19.13 1.86 -8.61
N ARG A 205 19.56 0.87 -7.82
CA ARG A 205 19.13 0.74 -6.42
C ARG A 205 19.48 1.95 -5.55
N ASP A 206 20.66 2.55 -5.73
CA ASP A 206 21.13 3.70 -4.94
C ASP A 206 20.22 4.92 -5.25
N ASP A 207 20.00 5.20 -6.54
CA ASP A 207 19.09 6.27 -6.98
C ASP A 207 17.64 6.00 -6.52
N MET A 208 17.19 4.75 -6.55
CA MET A 208 15.86 4.36 -6.09
C MET A 208 15.67 4.64 -4.59
N ALA A 209 16.62 4.19 -3.76
CA ALA A 209 16.60 4.41 -2.33
C ALA A 209 16.60 5.90 -1.99
N ASP A 210 17.44 6.69 -2.67
CA ASP A 210 17.47 8.13 -2.48
C ASP A 210 16.19 8.82 -2.94
N TYR A 211 15.66 8.46 -4.11
CA TYR A 211 14.47 9.08 -4.68
C TYR A 211 13.24 8.93 -3.79
N PHE A 212 12.99 7.71 -3.28
CA PHE A 212 11.84 7.48 -2.41
C PHE A 212 11.98 8.08 -1.01
N ASN A 213 13.18 8.52 -0.61
CA ASN A 213 13.46 9.18 0.66
C ASN A 213 13.85 10.66 0.51
N CYS A 214 13.58 11.30 -0.64
CA CYS A 214 13.92 12.71 -0.88
C CYS A 214 12.69 13.65 -0.97
N ALA A 215 12.96 14.95 -1.14
CA ALA A 215 12.02 16.07 -1.29
C ALA A 215 11.28 16.47 0.01
N SER A 216 10.29 15.69 0.43
CA SER A 216 9.48 15.99 1.61
C SER A 216 8.99 14.74 2.31
N LYS A 217 8.63 14.83 3.59
CA LYS A 217 8.09 13.69 4.35
C LYS A 217 6.70 13.25 3.89
N ASP A 218 5.94 14.15 3.26
CA ASP A 218 4.62 13.82 2.74
C ASP A 218 4.73 13.00 1.44
N GLU A 219 5.79 13.21 0.66
CA GLU A 219 6.06 12.51 -0.60
C GLU A 219 7.01 11.31 -0.46
N SER A 220 7.83 11.28 0.59
CA SER A 220 8.70 10.14 0.87
C SER A 220 7.89 8.95 1.38
N ILE A 221 8.41 7.75 1.14
CA ILE A 221 7.90 6.52 1.78
C ILE A 221 7.97 6.62 3.31
N ASP A 222 7.15 5.83 3.99
CA ASP A 222 7.22 5.64 5.44
C ASP A 222 8.10 4.45 5.84
N PHE A 223 8.37 3.52 4.92
CA PHE A 223 9.30 2.40 5.09
C PHE A 223 9.77 1.87 3.73
N TRP A 224 10.93 1.23 3.73
CA TRP A 224 11.57 0.62 2.56
C TRP A 224 11.57 -0.90 2.67
N GLY A 225 10.97 -1.55 1.68
CA GLY A 225 10.99 -2.99 1.49
C GLY A 225 12.00 -3.39 0.42
N TYR A 226 12.92 -4.28 0.77
CA TYR A 226 13.95 -4.77 -0.16
C TYR A 226 13.72 -6.25 -0.50
N ASN A 227 13.48 -6.59 -1.76
CA ASN A 227 13.40 -7.97 -2.22
C ASN A 227 14.82 -8.46 -2.52
N ILE A 228 15.43 -9.18 -1.57
CA ILE A 228 16.85 -9.54 -1.61
C ILE A 228 17.07 -11.05 -1.57
N TYR A 229 17.74 -11.55 -2.60
CA TYR A 229 17.99 -12.98 -2.81
C TYR A 229 19.49 -13.30 -2.89
N SER A 230 20.36 -12.40 -2.43
CA SER A 230 21.82 -12.52 -2.56
C SER A 230 22.47 -13.55 -1.62
N TRP A 231 21.75 -14.03 -0.60
CA TRP A 231 22.23 -15.09 0.30
C TRP A 231 21.68 -16.46 -0.13
N CYS A 232 22.52 -17.28 -0.77
CA CYS A 232 22.14 -18.61 -1.24
C CYS A 232 22.92 -19.72 -0.51
N GLY A 233 22.21 -20.71 0.04
CA GLY A 233 22.82 -21.84 0.74
C GLY A 233 23.58 -21.42 2.00
N LYS A 234 24.82 -21.88 2.14
CA LYS A 234 25.75 -21.46 3.19
C LYS A 234 26.58 -20.28 2.69
N SER A 235 26.19 -19.07 3.09
CA SER A 235 26.91 -17.84 2.78
C SER A 235 27.35 -17.15 4.08
N THR A 236 27.85 -15.94 3.95
CA THR A 236 28.25 -15.08 5.07
C THR A 236 27.75 -13.66 4.87
N PHE A 237 27.78 -12.86 5.94
CA PHE A 237 27.39 -11.43 5.90
C PHE A 237 28.10 -10.62 4.81
N LYS A 238 29.36 -10.97 4.50
CA LYS A 238 30.15 -10.30 3.44
C LYS A 238 29.93 -10.90 2.05
N GLU A 239 29.89 -12.22 1.93
CA GLU A 239 29.74 -12.88 0.63
C GLU A 239 28.37 -12.62 0.01
N SER A 240 27.31 -12.57 0.83
CA SER A 240 25.95 -12.19 0.42
C SER A 240 25.81 -10.70 0.08
N GLY A 241 26.76 -9.85 0.48
CA GLY A 241 26.64 -8.40 0.35
C GLY A 241 25.70 -7.73 1.35
N TYR A 242 25.20 -8.44 2.36
CA TYR A 242 24.39 -7.84 3.44
C TYR A 242 25.15 -6.74 4.19
N ASP A 243 26.49 -6.83 4.25
CA ASP A 243 27.34 -5.77 4.80
C ASP A 243 27.24 -4.44 4.04
N LYS A 244 27.04 -4.51 2.73
CA LYS A 244 26.82 -3.33 1.89
C LYS A 244 25.44 -2.73 2.14
N VAL A 245 24.41 -3.58 2.23
CA VAL A 245 23.04 -3.15 2.55
C VAL A 245 22.99 -2.44 3.91
N VAL A 246 23.58 -3.01 4.95
CA VAL A 246 23.67 -2.37 6.27
C VAL A 246 24.39 -1.03 6.20
N LYS A 247 25.50 -0.96 5.46
CA LYS A 247 26.26 0.28 5.30
C LYS A 247 25.43 1.36 4.62
N GLU A 248 24.77 1.01 3.52
CA GLU A 248 23.92 1.90 2.73
C GLU A 248 22.77 2.48 3.56
N PHE A 249 22.04 1.63 4.28
CA PHE A 249 20.85 2.05 5.03
C PHE A 249 21.13 2.54 6.46
N SER A 250 22.40 2.56 6.89
CA SER A 250 22.78 2.98 8.26
C SER A 250 22.35 4.40 8.61
N THR A 251 22.23 5.28 7.62
CA THR A 251 21.79 6.69 7.77
C THR A 251 20.40 6.95 7.21
N TYR A 252 19.67 5.91 6.78
CA TYR A 252 18.37 6.06 6.14
C TYR A 252 17.31 6.53 7.16
N SER A 253 16.41 7.40 6.72
CA SER A 253 15.53 8.15 7.63
C SER A 253 14.28 7.37 8.07
N VAL A 254 13.97 6.29 7.35
CA VAL A 254 12.79 5.43 7.57
C VAL A 254 13.21 3.97 7.79
N PRO A 255 12.34 3.12 8.35
CA PRO A 255 12.65 1.72 8.58
C PRO A 255 12.91 0.98 7.28
N VAL A 256 13.87 0.05 7.32
CA VAL A 256 14.24 -0.82 6.21
C VAL A 256 14.09 -2.27 6.64
N PHE A 257 13.52 -3.12 5.79
CA PHE A 257 13.42 -4.56 6.02
C PHE A 257 13.47 -5.32 4.70
N PHE A 258 13.68 -6.63 4.77
CA PHE A 258 13.60 -7.47 3.59
C PHE A 258 12.15 -7.82 3.31
N ALA A 259 11.55 -7.20 2.30
CA ALA A 259 10.15 -7.48 1.93
C ALA A 259 10.00 -8.86 1.28
N GLU A 260 11.10 -9.38 0.75
CA GLU A 260 11.27 -10.78 0.36
C GLU A 260 12.72 -11.21 0.60
N TYR A 261 12.90 -12.43 1.09
CA TYR A 261 14.19 -13.12 1.10
C TYR A 261 14.04 -14.64 1.04
N GLY A 262 15.15 -15.35 0.84
CA GLY A 262 15.21 -16.81 0.86
C GLY A 262 15.51 -17.42 -0.51
N CYS A 263 16.68 -17.08 -1.06
CA CYS A 263 17.21 -17.62 -2.32
C CYS A 263 17.04 -19.14 -2.43
N ASN A 264 16.55 -19.63 -3.57
CA ASN A 264 16.32 -21.06 -3.80
C ASN A 264 17.28 -21.70 -4.82
N GLU A 265 18.41 -21.05 -5.15
CA GLU A 265 19.46 -21.63 -6.02
C GLU A 265 20.09 -22.89 -5.41
N VAL A 266 20.22 -22.94 -4.07
CA VAL A 266 20.66 -24.12 -3.32
C VAL A 266 19.48 -24.66 -2.51
N ARG A 267 19.10 -25.92 -2.78
CA ARG A 267 17.93 -26.57 -2.15
C ARG A 267 18.30 -27.91 -1.48
N PRO A 268 17.62 -28.29 -0.37
CA PRO A 268 16.61 -27.51 0.36
C PRO A 268 17.22 -26.24 0.98
N ARG A 269 16.42 -25.19 1.15
CA ARG A 269 16.92 -23.93 1.70
C ARG A 269 17.23 -24.10 3.18
N GLU A 270 18.47 -23.81 3.57
CA GLU A 270 18.92 -23.94 4.96
C GLU A 270 18.59 -22.70 5.82
N PHE A 271 18.25 -21.56 5.19
CA PHE A 271 17.92 -20.28 5.85
C PHE A 271 18.99 -19.79 6.84
N THR A 272 20.28 -19.99 6.51
CA THR A 272 21.40 -19.55 7.36
C THR A 272 21.54 -18.03 7.44
N ASP A 273 20.86 -17.29 6.56
CA ASP A 273 20.70 -15.84 6.59
C ASP A 273 19.89 -15.34 7.79
N VAL A 274 18.96 -16.15 8.32
CA VAL A 274 18.14 -15.79 9.49
C VAL A 274 19.02 -15.41 10.68
N ALA A 275 20.06 -16.19 11.00
CA ALA A 275 20.97 -15.87 12.08
C ALA A 275 21.70 -14.52 11.87
N ALA A 276 22.02 -14.16 10.62
CA ALA A 276 22.62 -12.87 10.29
C ALA A 276 21.59 -11.73 10.39
N LEU A 277 20.42 -11.89 9.79
CA LEU A 277 19.34 -10.89 9.70
C LEU A 277 18.86 -10.42 11.08
N TYR A 278 18.77 -11.33 12.05
CA TYR A 278 18.37 -11.02 13.43
C TYR A 278 19.57 -10.89 14.39
N GLY A 279 20.78 -10.89 13.85
CA GLY A 279 22.03 -10.73 14.59
C GLY A 279 22.45 -9.27 14.77
N PRO A 280 23.47 -9.01 15.62
CA PRO A 280 23.88 -7.66 16.03
C PRO A 280 24.48 -6.81 14.90
N GLN A 281 24.83 -7.41 13.76
CA GLN A 281 25.33 -6.68 12.58
C GLN A 281 24.19 -6.09 11.74
N MET A 282 22.98 -6.66 11.82
CA MET A 282 21.84 -6.31 10.98
C MET A 282 20.78 -5.52 11.75
N THR A 283 20.39 -5.98 12.95
CA THR A 283 19.26 -5.40 13.72
C THR A 283 19.38 -3.91 14.09
N PRO A 284 20.58 -3.28 14.16
CA PRO A 284 20.65 -1.83 14.32
C PRO A 284 20.02 -1.06 13.14
N VAL A 285 20.06 -1.62 11.93
CA VAL A 285 19.66 -0.98 10.67
C VAL A 285 18.43 -1.63 10.03
N ILE A 286 18.36 -2.96 10.02
CA ILE A 286 17.35 -3.74 9.30
C ILE A 286 16.33 -4.31 10.30
N SER A 287 15.05 -4.07 10.03
CA SER A 287 13.90 -4.40 10.90
C SER A 287 13.37 -5.83 10.70
N GLY A 288 14.24 -6.78 10.34
CA GLY A 288 13.88 -8.16 10.01
C GLY A 288 13.49 -8.36 8.55
N GLY A 289 12.67 -9.37 8.27
CA GLY A 289 12.30 -9.69 6.89
C GLY A 289 11.18 -10.71 6.74
N ILE A 290 10.75 -10.90 5.49
CA ILE A 290 9.62 -11.73 5.08
C ILE A 290 10.12 -12.81 4.11
N VAL A 291 9.99 -14.09 4.48
CA VAL A 291 10.40 -15.21 3.62
C VAL A 291 9.44 -15.34 2.43
N TYR A 292 9.98 -15.44 1.22
CA TYR A 292 9.23 -15.80 0.02
C TYR A 292 9.30 -17.33 -0.20
N MET A 293 8.22 -18.11 -0.14
CA MET A 293 6.83 -17.78 0.22
C MET A 293 6.15 -18.99 0.87
N TYR A 294 4.93 -18.84 1.40
CA TYR A 294 4.22 -19.92 2.08
C TYR A 294 3.89 -21.09 1.14
N PHE A 295 3.20 -20.82 0.03
CA PHE A 295 2.69 -21.84 -0.89
C PHE A 295 3.76 -22.30 -1.90
N GLN A 296 3.85 -23.61 -2.13
CA GLN A 296 4.69 -24.19 -3.16
C GLN A 296 3.99 -24.11 -4.52
N GLU A 297 4.56 -23.30 -5.41
CA GLU A 297 4.09 -23.08 -6.78
C GLU A 297 5.17 -23.51 -7.80
N ALA A 298 4.99 -23.22 -9.09
CA ALA A 298 5.96 -23.59 -10.14
C ALA A 298 7.35 -22.96 -9.91
N ASN A 299 7.39 -21.84 -9.19
CA ASN A 299 8.58 -21.05 -8.86
C ASN A 299 9.54 -21.70 -7.84
N ASN A 300 9.15 -22.82 -7.21
CA ASN A 300 10.02 -23.54 -6.27
C ASN A 300 10.36 -22.84 -4.94
N TYR A 301 9.54 -21.90 -4.49
CA TYR A 301 9.76 -21.12 -3.26
C TYR A 301 8.93 -21.52 -2.03
N GLY A 302 8.04 -22.50 -2.14
CA GLY A 302 7.09 -22.79 -1.06
C GLY A 302 7.66 -23.47 0.17
N LEU A 303 7.12 -23.10 1.33
CA LEU A 303 7.31 -23.81 2.60
C LEU A 303 6.36 -25.01 2.73
N VAL A 304 5.18 -24.96 2.10
CA VAL A 304 4.18 -26.04 2.18
C VAL A 304 3.64 -26.44 0.81
N ASP A 305 3.33 -27.72 0.64
CA ASP A 305 2.51 -28.20 -0.46
C ASP A 305 1.03 -28.13 -0.08
N LEU A 306 0.21 -27.55 -0.95
CA LEU A 306 -1.24 -27.56 -0.81
C LEU A 306 -1.88 -28.46 -1.87
N LYS A 307 -2.64 -29.47 -1.44
CA LYS A 307 -3.43 -30.36 -2.32
C LYS A 307 -4.87 -30.41 -1.85
N GLY A 308 -5.77 -29.70 -2.55
CA GLY A 308 -7.10 -29.42 -2.02
C GLY A 308 -6.97 -28.64 -0.71
N ASP A 309 -7.58 -29.14 0.37
CA ASP A 309 -7.44 -28.55 1.72
C ASP A 309 -6.34 -29.19 2.57
N LYS A 310 -5.54 -30.11 2.00
CA LYS A 310 -4.47 -30.78 2.74
C LYS A 310 -3.15 -30.05 2.56
N VAL A 311 -2.60 -29.55 3.67
CA VAL A 311 -1.27 -28.94 3.73
C VAL A 311 -0.23 -29.95 4.18
N THR A 312 0.90 -30.02 3.47
CA THR A 312 2.07 -30.84 3.86
C THR A 312 3.30 -29.95 3.98
N ARG A 313 3.94 -29.97 5.17
CA ARG A 313 5.18 -29.21 5.43
C ARG A 313 6.33 -29.76 4.59
N ARG A 314 7.06 -28.89 3.89
CA ARG A 314 8.27 -29.24 3.13
C ARG A 314 9.50 -29.22 4.03
N VAL A 315 10.66 -29.59 3.48
CA VAL A 315 11.94 -29.53 4.21
C VAL A 315 12.27 -28.08 4.59
N ASP A 316 12.06 -27.15 3.66
CA ASP A 316 12.26 -25.71 3.89
C ASP A 316 11.46 -25.18 5.09
N PHE A 317 10.21 -25.65 5.33
CA PHE A 317 9.44 -25.29 6.52
C PHE A 317 10.16 -25.70 7.81
N LYS A 318 10.74 -26.91 7.84
CA LYS A 318 11.45 -27.41 9.02
C LYS A 318 12.74 -26.62 9.27
N ASN A 319 13.49 -26.34 8.20
CA ASN A 319 14.74 -25.58 8.28
C ASN A 319 14.47 -24.14 8.75
N LEU A 320 13.45 -23.47 8.20
CA LEU A 320 13.07 -22.13 8.64
C LEU A 320 12.62 -22.13 10.10
N LYS A 321 11.79 -23.10 10.50
CA LYS A 321 11.34 -23.26 11.89
C LYS A 321 12.52 -23.39 12.86
N GLU A 322 13.52 -24.20 12.50
CA GLU A 322 14.74 -24.40 13.29
C GLU A 322 15.49 -23.07 13.43
N GLN A 323 15.83 -22.41 12.32
CA GLN A 323 16.55 -21.13 12.32
C GLN A 323 15.82 -20.02 13.10
N ILE A 324 14.51 -19.85 12.87
CA ILE A 324 13.72 -18.84 13.58
C ILE A 324 13.57 -19.16 15.07
N SER A 325 13.64 -20.42 15.49
CA SER A 325 13.56 -20.76 16.92
C SER A 325 14.80 -20.33 17.72
N GLU A 326 15.91 -20.06 17.05
CA GLU A 326 17.20 -19.71 17.67
C GLU A 326 17.44 -18.20 17.77
N ILE A 327 16.62 -17.36 17.12
CA ILE A 327 16.84 -15.91 17.11
C ILE A 327 16.31 -15.24 18.38
N ASP A 328 17.04 -14.24 18.86
CA ASP A 328 16.67 -13.39 20.00
C ASP A 328 17.14 -11.95 19.71
N PRO A 329 16.51 -11.27 18.72
CA PRO A 329 16.95 -9.95 18.28
C PRO A 329 16.87 -8.95 19.43
N LYS A 330 17.97 -8.22 19.64
CA LYS A 330 18.06 -7.18 20.66
C LYS A 330 17.69 -5.84 20.05
N GLY A 331 16.53 -5.33 20.44
CA GLY A 331 16.05 -4.00 20.07
C GLY A 331 16.22 -2.97 21.18
N VAL A 332 15.77 -1.75 20.88
CA VAL A 332 15.71 -0.62 21.80
C VAL A 332 14.26 -0.35 22.22
N LYS A 333 14.04 0.25 23.39
CA LYS A 333 12.69 0.75 23.73
C LYS A 333 12.41 2.08 23.03
N MET A 334 11.18 2.29 22.56
CA MET A 334 10.74 3.52 21.89
C MET A 334 11.03 4.78 22.71
N SER A 335 10.92 4.70 24.04
CA SER A 335 11.24 5.81 24.96
C SER A 335 12.72 6.13 25.06
N GLU A 336 13.58 5.15 24.81
CA GLU A 336 15.05 5.25 24.87
C GLU A 336 15.66 5.52 23.49
N TYR A 337 14.94 5.18 22.42
CA TYR A 337 15.37 5.40 21.05
C TYR A 337 15.44 6.88 20.71
N LYS A 338 16.67 7.33 20.43
CA LYS A 338 16.97 8.67 19.90
C LYS A 338 16.99 8.59 18.38
N VAL A 339 16.18 9.43 17.74
CA VAL A 339 16.15 9.50 16.28
C VAL A 339 17.35 10.31 15.82
N GLU A 340 18.34 9.66 15.23
CA GLU A 340 19.56 10.30 14.70
C GLU A 340 19.45 10.54 13.19
N ASN A 341 18.83 9.61 12.46
CA ASN A 341 18.62 9.69 11.02
C ASN A 341 17.33 10.46 10.70
N THR A 342 17.37 11.79 10.70
CA THR A 342 16.21 12.63 10.35
C THR A 342 16.30 13.30 8.99
N GLU A 343 17.48 13.30 8.38
CA GLU A 343 17.72 13.95 7.09
C GLU A 343 17.16 13.08 5.96
N LEU A 344 16.37 13.70 5.10
CA LEU A 344 15.93 13.10 3.85
C LEU A 344 17.12 13.01 2.88
N SER A 345 17.11 12.00 2.03
CA SER A 345 18.07 11.87 0.93
C SER A 345 17.96 13.07 -0.02
N LYS A 346 19.04 13.33 -0.77
CA LYS A 346 18.96 14.26 -1.90
C LYS A 346 18.30 13.55 -3.07
N CYS A 347 17.39 14.22 -3.78
CA CYS A 347 16.81 13.62 -4.97
C CYS A 347 17.91 13.39 -6.01
N PRO A 348 17.98 12.19 -6.63
CA PRO A 348 18.87 11.94 -7.74
C PRO A 348 18.59 12.92 -8.88
N LYS A 349 19.64 13.30 -9.60
CA LYS A 349 19.47 14.05 -10.84
C LYS A 349 19.12 13.09 -11.96
N THR A 350 18.34 13.55 -12.92
CA THR A 350 18.05 12.76 -14.11
C THR A 350 19.33 12.51 -14.92
N SER A 351 19.43 11.32 -15.50
CA SER A 351 20.61 10.79 -16.17
C SER A 351 20.20 9.81 -17.28
N SER A 352 21.15 9.05 -17.83
CA SER A 352 20.81 7.94 -18.73
C SER A 352 20.24 6.72 -18.00
N ALA A 353 20.49 6.58 -16.70
CA ALA A 353 20.01 5.47 -15.88
C ALA A 353 18.79 5.85 -15.02
N TRP A 354 18.63 7.15 -14.72
CA TRP A 354 17.58 7.66 -13.85
C TRP A 354 16.71 8.69 -14.57
N LYS A 355 15.44 8.35 -14.81
CA LYS A 355 14.49 9.14 -15.62
C LYS A 355 13.34 9.77 -14.82
N SER A 356 13.48 9.85 -13.50
CA SER A 356 12.48 10.46 -12.60
C SER A 356 12.98 11.74 -11.97
N HIS A 357 12.40 12.88 -12.38
CA HIS A 357 12.56 14.18 -11.73
C HIS A 357 11.89 14.20 -10.35
N GLU A 358 12.27 15.14 -9.48
CA GLU A 358 11.67 15.28 -8.14
C GLU A 358 10.21 15.75 -8.18
N SER A 359 9.79 16.42 -9.26
CA SER A 359 8.40 16.80 -9.51
C SER A 359 7.57 15.56 -9.77
N LEU A 360 6.38 15.51 -9.16
CA LEU A 360 5.47 14.37 -9.24
C LEU A 360 4.22 14.71 -10.07
N PRO A 361 3.59 13.70 -10.69
CA PRO A 361 2.31 13.89 -11.36
C PRO A 361 1.23 14.44 -10.42
N PRO A 362 0.19 15.09 -10.96
CA PRO A 362 -0.90 15.65 -10.17
C PRO A 362 -1.66 14.55 -9.43
N VAL A 363 -2.38 14.95 -8.37
CA VAL A 363 -3.28 14.03 -7.65
C VAL A 363 -4.44 13.67 -8.58
N PRO A 364 -4.77 12.38 -8.77
CA PRO A 364 -5.96 11.98 -9.50
C PRO A 364 -7.22 12.61 -8.91
N ASN A 365 -8.00 13.28 -9.76
CA ASN A 365 -9.14 14.11 -9.34
C ASN A 365 -10.28 14.02 -10.35
N GLU A 366 -11.23 13.13 -10.09
CA GLU A 366 -12.40 12.90 -10.95
C GLU A 366 -13.25 14.17 -11.12
N ASP A 367 -13.38 15.01 -10.08
CA ASP A 367 -14.09 16.29 -10.16
C ASP A 367 -13.41 17.22 -11.17
N LEU A 368 -12.07 17.35 -11.14
CA LEU A 368 -11.32 18.17 -12.09
C LEU A 368 -11.55 17.70 -13.53
N CYS A 369 -11.49 16.38 -13.79
CA CYS A 369 -11.74 15.83 -15.12
C CYS A 369 -13.17 16.10 -15.59
N ALA A 370 -14.17 15.90 -14.71
CA ALA A 370 -15.56 16.20 -15.02
C ALA A 370 -15.80 17.71 -15.25
N CYS A 371 -15.14 18.59 -14.49
CA CYS A 371 -15.20 20.03 -14.69
C CYS A 371 -14.58 20.43 -16.04
N MET A 372 -13.43 19.83 -16.38
CA MET A 372 -12.76 20.04 -17.65
C MET A 372 -13.67 19.66 -18.81
N ILE A 373 -14.21 18.44 -18.82
CA ILE A 373 -15.11 17.96 -19.90
C ILE A 373 -16.34 18.86 -20.06
N LYS A 374 -17.00 19.27 -18.97
CA LYS A 374 -18.16 20.17 -19.04
C LYS A 374 -17.84 21.55 -19.62
N SER A 375 -16.58 21.97 -19.56
CA SER A 375 -16.13 23.27 -20.07
C SER A 375 -15.75 23.24 -21.56
N LEU A 376 -15.63 22.06 -22.17
CA LEU A 376 -15.22 21.91 -23.57
C LEU A 376 -16.41 22.11 -24.52
N SER A 377 -16.12 22.61 -25.73
CA SER A 377 -17.10 22.74 -26.82
C SER A 377 -16.98 21.59 -27.84
N CYS A 378 -15.81 20.97 -27.97
CA CYS A 378 -15.57 19.79 -28.80
C CYS A 378 -15.10 18.62 -27.94
N VAL A 379 -15.76 17.46 -28.03
CA VAL A 379 -15.43 16.28 -27.22
C VAL A 379 -15.31 15.02 -28.06
N ALA A 380 -14.53 14.06 -27.57
CA ALA A 380 -14.41 12.75 -28.16
C ALA A 380 -15.72 11.97 -27.95
N LYS A 381 -16.20 11.27 -28.99
CA LYS A 381 -17.43 10.47 -28.87
C LYS A 381 -17.22 9.25 -27.99
N SER A 382 -18.27 8.84 -27.31
CA SER A 382 -18.30 7.58 -26.54
C SER A 382 -18.18 6.33 -27.41
N SER A 383 -18.40 6.45 -28.72
CA SER A 383 -18.30 5.34 -29.68
C SER A 383 -16.88 5.05 -30.15
N ILE A 384 -15.87 5.80 -29.68
CA ILE A 384 -14.47 5.46 -29.94
C ILE A 384 -14.10 4.30 -29.01
N GLU A 385 -13.67 3.19 -29.59
CA GLU A 385 -13.18 2.04 -28.85
C GLU A 385 -11.79 2.33 -28.26
N ASP A 386 -11.45 1.70 -27.14
CA ASP A 386 -10.24 2.03 -26.39
C ASP A 386 -8.96 1.74 -27.22
N GLU A 387 -8.99 0.74 -28.11
CA GLU A 387 -7.88 0.42 -29.00
C GLU A 387 -7.64 1.50 -30.08
N GLU A 388 -8.64 2.32 -30.39
CA GLU A 388 -8.53 3.39 -31.39
C GLU A 388 -7.93 4.67 -30.80
N LEU A 389 -7.96 4.84 -29.48
CA LEU A 389 -7.56 6.09 -28.80
C LEU A 389 -6.13 6.49 -29.15
N GLY A 390 -5.21 5.54 -29.22
CA GLY A 390 -3.81 5.80 -29.59
C GLY A 390 -3.66 6.44 -30.98
N GLU A 391 -4.41 5.95 -31.99
CA GLU A 391 -4.43 6.55 -33.33
C GLU A 391 -4.98 7.98 -33.30
N LYS A 392 -6.04 8.20 -32.50
CA LYS A 392 -6.67 9.52 -32.40
C LYS A 392 -5.75 10.54 -31.74
N PHE A 393 -5.03 10.15 -30.67
CA PHE A 393 -3.99 10.97 -30.07
C PHE A 393 -2.86 11.29 -31.05
N GLY A 394 -2.32 10.27 -31.73
CA GLY A 394 -1.25 10.44 -32.71
C GLY A 394 -1.61 11.41 -33.84
N THR A 395 -2.91 11.50 -34.16
CA THR A 395 -3.42 12.51 -35.10
C THR A 395 -3.49 13.89 -34.45
N VAL A 396 -4.32 14.09 -33.43
CA VAL A 396 -4.64 15.44 -32.92
C VAL A 396 -3.42 16.15 -32.31
N CYS A 397 -2.54 15.43 -31.62
CA CYS A 397 -1.38 16.04 -30.97
C CYS A 397 -0.39 16.65 -31.96
N GLY A 398 -0.43 16.26 -33.24
CA GLY A 398 0.41 16.82 -34.31
C GLY A 398 -0.22 17.95 -35.13
N LEU A 399 -1.50 18.30 -34.91
CA LEU A 399 -2.22 19.23 -35.79
C LEU A 399 -2.11 20.71 -35.38
N GLY A 400 -1.64 21.01 -34.17
CA GLY A 400 -1.56 22.37 -33.65
C GLY A 400 -0.42 22.56 -32.66
N LYS A 401 -0.28 23.77 -32.15
CA LYS A 401 0.77 24.08 -31.17
C LYS A 401 0.31 23.66 -29.77
N ASP A 402 1.11 22.88 -29.06
CA ASP A 402 0.88 22.51 -27.65
C ASP A 402 -0.49 21.87 -27.38
N VAL A 403 -1.11 21.23 -28.38
CA VAL A 403 -2.49 20.72 -28.30
C VAL A 403 -2.68 19.69 -27.18
N CYS A 404 -1.66 18.87 -26.94
CA CYS A 404 -1.69 17.84 -25.91
C CYS A 404 -0.88 18.22 -24.66
N ALA A 405 -0.43 19.46 -24.53
CA ALA A 405 0.50 19.82 -23.45
C ALA A 405 -0.15 19.78 -22.05
N GLY A 406 -1.46 19.97 -21.95
CA GLY A 406 -2.21 19.85 -20.69
C GLY A 406 -2.51 18.40 -20.24
N ILE A 407 -2.20 17.41 -21.08
CA ILE A 407 -2.37 15.97 -20.81
C ILE A 407 -1.06 15.19 -20.91
N ALA A 408 -0.02 15.77 -21.51
CA ALA A 408 1.29 15.16 -21.65
C ALA A 408 1.99 15.07 -20.28
N HIS A 409 2.90 14.12 -20.17
CA HIS A 409 3.82 14.00 -19.06
C HIS A 409 5.22 13.68 -19.59
N ASN A 410 6.23 14.22 -18.90
CA ASN A 410 7.64 13.98 -19.14
C ASN A 410 8.32 13.91 -17.77
N THR A 411 8.58 12.68 -17.32
CA THR A 411 9.17 12.42 -16.01
C THR A 411 10.61 12.89 -15.91
N GLU A 412 11.35 12.96 -17.03
CA GLU A 412 12.75 13.42 -17.03
C GLU A 412 12.86 14.92 -16.73
N ASP A 413 11.92 15.69 -17.26
CA ASP A 413 11.86 17.15 -17.06
C ASP A 413 10.92 17.54 -15.91
N GLY A 414 10.20 16.57 -15.33
CA GLY A 414 9.25 16.79 -14.24
C GLY A 414 8.02 17.58 -14.67
N GLU A 415 7.64 17.48 -15.93
CA GLU A 415 6.49 18.19 -16.50
C GLU A 415 5.28 17.26 -16.55
N TYR A 416 4.18 17.66 -15.93
CA TYR A 416 2.93 16.90 -15.95
C TYR A 416 1.77 17.85 -16.20
N GLY A 417 1.03 17.62 -17.27
CA GLY A 417 -0.22 18.32 -17.53
C GLY A 417 -1.24 18.06 -16.42
N ALA A 418 -2.02 19.07 -16.08
CA ALA A 418 -3.05 19.02 -15.03
C ALA A 418 -4.08 17.90 -15.24
N TYR A 419 -4.30 17.51 -16.50
CA TYR A 419 -5.28 16.51 -16.90
C TYR A 419 -4.64 15.16 -17.27
N SER A 420 -3.33 14.99 -17.07
CA SER A 420 -2.61 13.74 -17.38
C SER A 420 -3.08 12.52 -16.58
N MET A 421 -3.77 12.74 -15.46
CA MET A 421 -4.40 11.71 -14.62
C MET A 421 -5.83 11.35 -15.03
N CYS A 422 -6.46 12.11 -15.95
CA CYS A 422 -7.83 11.85 -16.39
C CYS A 422 -7.90 10.60 -17.26
N ASN A 423 -9.09 10.04 -17.43
CA ASN A 423 -9.27 8.89 -18.31
C ASN A 423 -8.89 9.25 -19.77
N PRO A 424 -8.33 8.31 -20.57
CA PRO A 424 -7.82 8.61 -21.90
C PRO A 424 -8.82 9.31 -22.85
N ARG A 425 -10.12 8.96 -22.80
CA ARG A 425 -11.15 9.63 -23.61
C ARG A 425 -11.37 11.09 -23.21
N ASP A 426 -11.22 11.42 -21.92
CA ASP A 426 -11.33 12.79 -21.44
C ASP A 426 -10.10 13.61 -21.86
N GLN A 427 -8.91 13.01 -21.77
CA GLN A 427 -7.68 13.61 -22.29
C GLN A 427 -7.78 13.89 -23.80
N LEU A 428 -8.33 12.95 -24.58
CA LEU A 428 -8.53 13.14 -26.01
C LEU A 428 -9.52 14.28 -26.29
N SER A 429 -10.58 14.38 -25.50
CA SER A 429 -11.54 15.49 -25.58
C SER A 429 -10.87 16.84 -25.34
N PHE A 430 -9.99 16.94 -24.32
CA PHE A 430 -9.20 18.16 -24.08
C PHE A 430 -8.34 18.54 -25.29
N ALA A 431 -7.67 17.56 -25.91
CA ALA A 431 -6.86 17.79 -27.11
C ALA A 431 -7.71 18.24 -28.30
N TYR A 432 -8.86 17.60 -28.56
CA TYR A 432 -9.80 17.99 -29.61
C TYR A 432 -10.31 19.43 -29.42
N ASP A 433 -10.73 19.79 -28.21
CA ASP A 433 -11.21 21.14 -27.92
C ASP A 433 -10.10 22.19 -28.04
N THR A 434 -8.88 21.86 -27.60
CA THR A 434 -7.72 22.74 -27.74
C THR A 434 -7.43 23.03 -29.21
N TYR A 435 -7.41 22.01 -30.07
CA TYR A 435 -7.25 22.19 -31.51
C TYR A 435 -8.41 22.98 -32.12
N TYR A 436 -9.66 22.63 -31.77
CA TYR A 436 -10.85 23.30 -32.26
C TYR A 436 -10.83 24.81 -31.97
N LYS A 437 -10.43 25.20 -30.76
CA LYS A 437 -10.21 26.61 -30.38
C LYS A 437 -9.10 27.27 -31.20
N GLN A 438 -8.00 26.58 -31.47
CA GLN A 438 -6.91 27.11 -32.33
C GLN A 438 -7.36 27.34 -33.78
N GLN A 439 -8.34 26.57 -34.26
CA GLN A 439 -8.97 26.78 -35.57
C GLN A 439 -10.10 27.83 -35.56
N ASN A 440 -10.16 28.68 -34.53
CA ASN A 440 -11.22 29.68 -34.34
C ASN A 440 -12.64 29.06 -34.36
N GLN A 441 -12.77 27.84 -33.85
CA GLN A 441 -14.04 27.13 -33.74
C GLN A 441 -14.74 26.90 -35.10
N ALA A 442 -13.97 26.75 -36.18
CA ALA A 442 -14.49 26.44 -37.52
C ALA A 442 -15.40 25.21 -37.51
N SER A 443 -16.53 25.25 -38.23
CA SER A 443 -17.59 24.23 -38.14
C SER A 443 -17.16 22.80 -38.51
N ASP A 444 -16.06 22.66 -39.25
CA ASP A 444 -15.46 21.40 -39.69
C ASP A 444 -14.23 20.99 -38.87
N ALA A 445 -13.77 21.82 -37.92
CA ALA A 445 -12.60 21.54 -37.08
C ALA A 445 -12.89 20.60 -35.90
N CYS A 446 -14.17 20.33 -35.60
CA CYS A 446 -14.61 19.36 -34.58
C CYS A 446 -15.35 18.17 -35.24
N ASP A 447 -14.66 17.48 -36.15
CA ASP A 447 -15.18 16.25 -36.77
C ASP A 447 -14.22 15.06 -36.54
N PHE A 448 -12.94 15.23 -36.85
CA PHE A 448 -11.91 14.19 -36.70
C PHE A 448 -12.31 12.85 -37.32
N LYS A 449 -12.89 12.88 -38.54
CA LYS A 449 -13.47 11.73 -39.24
C LYS A 449 -14.63 11.10 -38.47
N GLY A 450 -15.47 11.95 -37.89
CA GLY A 450 -16.60 11.56 -37.05
C GLY A 450 -16.25 11.10 -35.63
N ALA A 451 -14.98 11.20 -35.20
CA ALA A 451 -14.55 10.80 -33.86
C ALA A 451 -14.89 11.85 -32.78
N ALA A 452 -15.19 13.09 -33.15
CA ALA A 452 -15.59 14.13 -32.22
C ALA A 452 -17.02 14.62 -32.45
N GLU A 453 -17.57 15.28 -31.44
CA GLU A 453 -18.84 15.99 -31.52
C GLU A 453 -18.83 17.31 -30.72
N LEU A 454 -19.71 18.22 -31.14
CA LEU A 454 -19.91 19.49 -30.44
C LEU A 454 -20.87 19.29 -29.26
N GLN A 455 -20.56 19.98 -28.16
CA GLN A 455 -21.45 20.14 -27.02
C GLN A 455 -21.53 21.59 -26.55
N SER A 456 -22.49 21.90 -25.70
CA SER A 456 -22.60 23.23 -25.09
C SER A 456 -21.67 23.34 -23.88
N ALA A 457 -20.58 24.09 -24.04
CA ALA A 457 -19.66 24.41 -22.96
C ALA A 457 -20.37 25.16 -21.82
N LYS A 458 -20.02 24.80 -20.58
CA LYS A 458 -20.52 25.45 -19.35
C LYS A 458 -19.39 26.17 -18.65
N GLU A 459 -19.65 27.41 -18.24
CA GLU A 459 -18.73 28.16 -17.39
C GLU A 459 -18.52 27.46 -16.04
N PRO A 460 -17.27 27.20 -15.62
CA PRO A 460 -16.98 26.62 -14.33
C PRO A 460 -17.52 27.49 -13.18
N SER A 461 -18.11 26.85 -12.16
CA SER A 461 -18.57 27.52 -10.94
C SER A 461 -18.25 26.71 -9.70
N GLY A 462 -18.27 27.35 -8.53
CA GLY A 462 -17.93 26.71 -7.25
C GLY A 462 -16.55 26.04 -7.29
N THR A 463 -16.47 24.79 -6.82
CA THR A 463 -15.21 24.03 -6.80
C THR A 463 -14.62 23.81 -8.20
N CYS A 464 -15.43 23.71 -9.26
CA CYS A 464 -14.90 23.63 -10.63
C CYS A 464 -14.10 24.88 -11.01
N ALA A 465 -14.57 26.07 -10.61
CA ALA A 465 -13.85 27.31 -10.92
C ALA A 465 -12.48 27.36 -10.24
N ASP A 466 -12.39 26.91 -8.98
CA ASP A 466 -11.14 26.88 -8.22
C ASP A 466 -10.14 25.86 -8.78
N LEU A 467 -10.62 24.67 -9.16
CA LEU A 467 -9.81 23.60 -9.74
C LEU A 467 -9.29 23.98 -11.14
N MET A 468 -10.18 24.43 -12.03
CA MET A 468 -9.83 24.83 -13.39
C MET A 468 -8.91 26.06 -13.41
N LYS A 469 -9.04 26.96 -12.43
CA LYS A 469 -8.13 28.10 -12.27
C LYS A 469 -6.70 27.67 -11.92
N GLN A 470 -6.54 26.62 -11.11
CA GLN A 470 -5.22 26.04 -10.80
C GLN A 470 -4.62 25.33 -12.02
N ALA A 471 -5.44 24.56 -12.75
CA ALA A 471 -5.01 23.88 -13.97
C ALA A 471 -4.60 24.85 -15.09
N GLY A 472 -5.24 26.02 -15.14
CA GLY A 472 -5.00 27.02 -16.18
C GLY A 472 -5.69 26.66 -17.51
N PRO A 473 -5.79 27.63 -18.43
CA PRO A 473 -6.51 27.46 -19.69
C PRO A 473 -5.84 26.48 -20.67
N ASP A 474 -4.52 26.29 -20.55
CA ASP A 474 -3.74 25.34 -21.34
C ASP A 474 -3.48 24.01 -20.61
N GLY A 475 -4.01 23.87 -19.38
CA GLY A 475 -3.84 22.67 -18.56
C GLY A 475 -2.41 22.43 -18.07
N LYS A 476 -1.51 23.42 -18.13
CA LYS A 476 -0.11 23.27 -17.69
C LYS A 476 0.12 23.60 -16.20
N GLY A 477 -0.91 24.08 -15.51
CA GLY A 477 -0.83 24.40 -14.10
C GLY A 477 -0.85 23.16 -13.20
N THR A 478 -0.50 23.34 -11.92
CA THR A 478 -0.48 22.24 -10.94
C THR A 478 -1.71 22.33 -10.05
N VAL A 479 -2.50 21.26 -10.02
CA VAL A 479 -3.63 21.12 -9.09
C VAL A 479 -3.20 20.25 -7.91
N THR A 480 -3.15 20.85 -6.72
CA THR A 480 -2.69 20.16 -5.50
C THR A 480 -3.85 19.76 -4.57
N SER A 481 -5.07 20.15 -4.93
CA SER A 481 -6.26 19.77 -4.18
C SER A 481 -6.67 18.34 -4.54
N GLY A 482 -6.53 17.43 -3.58
CA GLY A 482 -7.04 16.07 -3.71
C GLY A 482 -8.58 16.04 -3.78
N PRO A 483 -9.16 14.91 -4.20
CA PRO A 483 -10.61 14.72 -4.19
C PRO A 483 -11.19 15.06 -2.81
N LYS A 484 -12.33 15.78 -2.79
CA LYS A 484 -13.06 15.94 -1.52
C LYS A 484 -13.77 14.61 -1.22
N PRO A 485 -13.72 14.10 0.01
CA PRO A 485 -14.56 12.99 0.40
C PRO A 485 -16.01 13.50 0.37
N GLY A 486 -16.76 13.11 -0.66
CA GLY A 486 -18.07 13.69 -0.95
C GLY A 486 -19.00 12.74 -1.69
N THR A 487 -19.92 12.13 -0.94
CA THR A 487 -21.25 11.67 -1.41
C THR A 487 -21.29 10.78 -2.64
N THR A 488 -20.72 9.58 -2.55
CA THR A 488 -21.32 8.44 -3.26
C THR A 488 -22.71 8.17 -2.66
N SER A 489 -23.73 8.15 -3.52
CA SER A 489 -25.04 7.61 -3.11
C SER A 489 -24.83 6.15 -2.68
N PRO A 490 -25.37 5.70 -1.53
CA PRO A 490 -25.16 4.34 -1.09
C PRO A 490 -25.90 3.40 -2.04
N SER A 491 -25.17 2.70 -2.90
CA SER A 491 -25.62 1.41 -3.40
C SER A 491 -25.73 0.49 -2.19
N ALA A 492 -26.92 -0.08 -1.99
CA ALA A 492 -27.38 -0.81 -0.82
C ALA A 492 -26.31 -1.72 -0.15
N ALA A 493 -25.50 -1.14 0.74
CA ALA A 493 -24.80 -1.87 1.76
C ALA A 493 -25.75 -2.07 2.93
N PHE A 494 -25.86 -3.31 3.42
CA PHE A 494 -26.63 -3.63 4.61
C PHE A 494 -26.16 -2.74 5.77
N ALA A 495 -27.07 -1.91 6.27
CA ALA A 495 -26.82 -1.07 7.43
C ALA A 495 -26.76 -1.96 8.68
N THR A 496 -25.58 -2.44 9.05
CA THR A 496 -25.28 -2.72 10.45
C THR A 496 -24.76 -1.44 11.08
N THR A 497 -25.70 -0.65 11.60
CA THR A 497 -25.38 0.46 12.50
C THR A 497 -24.78 -0.10 13.78
N VAL A 498 -23.45 -0.13 13.90
CA VAL A 498 -22.80 -0.23 15.20
C VAL A 498 -22.87 1.16 15.83
N PRO A 499 -23.65 1.39 16.90
CA PRO A 499 -23.69 2.70 17.54
C PRO A 499 -22.33 2.95 18.20
N ALA A 500 -21.64 3.99 17.75
CA ALA A 500 -20.49 4.55 18.46
C ALA A 500 -20.97 5.14 19.79
N PHE A 501 -21.03 4.32 20.83
CA PHE A 501 -21.24 4.77 22.20
C PHE A 501 -19.96 5.42 22.70
N ASN A 502 -19.97 6.75 22.78
CA ASN A 502 -18.90 7.55 23.36
C ASN A 502 -18.85 7.32 24.89
N MET A 503 -18.13 6.29 25.33
CA MET A 503 -18.06 5.82 26.72
C MET A 503 -17.11 6.62 27.63
N GLY A 504 -16.80 7.88 27.29
CA GLY A 504 -15.88 8.73 28.05
C GLY A 504 -16.43 9.31 29.36
N LEU A 505 -17.76 9.32 29.57
CA LEU A 505 -18.38 9.99 30.73
C LEU A 505 -19.22 9.08 31.64
N ILE A 506 -19.54 7.85 31.22
CA ILE A 506 -20.38 6.91 32.00
C ILE A 506 -19.52 5.99 32.90
N SER A 507 -18.25 5.77 32.55
CA SER A 507 -17.33 4.96 33.35
C SER A 507 -17.01 5.59 34.71
N VAL A 508 -16.89 6.91 34.80
CA VAL A 508 -16.58 7.60 36.08
C VAL A 508 -17.78 7.60 37.03
N GLY A 509 -19.02 7.66 36.52
CA GLY A 509 -20.23 7.62 37.35
C GLY A 509 -20.52 6.26 37.99
N ALA A 510 -20.25 5.17 37.27
CA ALA A 510 -20.48 3.82 37.76
C ALA A 510 -19.51 3.41 38.89
N TYR A 511 -18.24 3.84 38.82
CA TYR A 511 -17.27 3.57 39.90
C TYR A 511 -17.58 4.32 41.20
N VAL A 512 -18.13 5.53 41.12
CA VAL A 512 -18.52 6.31 42.32
C VAL A 512 -19.76 5.69 42.99
N ILE A 513 -20.73 5.18 42.22
CA ILE A 513 -21.94 4.54 42.77
C ILE A 513 -21.61 3.18 43.43
N CYS A 514 -20.72 2.38 42.83
CA CYS A 514 -20.28 1.12 43.44
C CYS A 514 -19.44 1.32 44.71
N ALA A 515 -18.63 2.38 44.79
CA ALA A 515 -17.86 2.71 46.00
C ALA A 515 -18.75 3.18 47.15
N VAL A 516 -19.84 3.91 46.86
CA VAL A 516 -20.81 4.37 47.88
C VAL A 516 -21.68 3.20 48.41
N LEU A 517 -22.04 2.24 47.55
CA LEU A 517 -22.80 1.05 47.95
C LEU A 517 -21.96 0.04 48.75
N ALA A 518 -20.66 -0.10 48.42
CA ALA A 518 -19.74 -0.92 49.22
C ALA A 518 -19.42 -0.29 50.59
N GLY A 519 -19.34 1.05 50.67
CA GLY A 519 -19.09 1.78 51.92
C GLY A 519 -20.28 1.79 52.89
N SER A 520 -21.52 1.74 52.38
CA SER A 520 -22.73 1.72 53.22
C SER A 520 -23.09 0.33 53.76
N GLY A 521 -22.62 -0.75 53.14
CA GLY A 521 -22.76 -2.12 53.66
C GLY A 521 -21.86 -2.46 54.85
N LEU A 522 -20.79 -1.69 55.08
CA LEU A 522 -19.84 -1.87 56.20
C LEU A 522 -20.22 -1.11 57.48
N ILE A 523 -21.28 -0.30 57.45
CA ILE A 523 -21.80 0.44 58.63
C ILE A 523 -23.07 -0.24 59.21
N LEU A 524 -23.58 -1.29 58.56
CA LEU A 524 -24.80 -2.01 58.96
C LEU A 524 -24.59 -3.52 59.23
N MET A 525 -23.38 -3.93 59.59
CA MET A 525 -23.10 -5.25 60.17
C MET A 525 -22.48 -5.15 61.56
#